data_AF-A0A7J0E320-F1
#
_entry.id   AF-A0A7J0E320-F1
#
_cell.length_a   1.000
_cell.length_b   1.000
_cell.length_c   1.000
_cell.angle_alpha   90.00
_cell.angle_beta   90.00
_cell.angle_gamma   90.00
#
_symmetry.space_group_name_H-M   'P 1'
#
loop_
_entity.id
_entity.type
_entity.pdbx_description
1 polymer ?
#
loop_
_entity_poly.entity_id
_entity_poly.type
_entity_poly.pdbx_seq_one_letter_code
_entity_poly.pdbx_strand_id
1 'polypeptide(L)'
;MSNLRYLGIQYMNYSLPWFNSRNPLTGTSGILNITIDGNLVLTNSNGTFIIISVGQPAISSNTSAALLDSGNLVLRSRECIIQYVPTPGAFTFGVDPNNTKQLVIWQRGVLYWQSGTWNGYNFSYFPYSGFNFSYFSNESHSYFTYTRNDSNLSSWIEMGSFGNIRIFEITLSGLLSSHGDLCAADELGYMSAGCAVSEPSNCKSGDVFNQASGAMNSWNFLDNFSLGIADCKEICRRDCSCNVYGSASSDGSGCKFSDGQKLDFMKKHLTF
;
A
#
# COMPACT_ATOMS: atom_id res chain seq x y z
N MET A 1 -25.10 -9.22 6.72
CA MET A 1 -23.65 -9.38 6.98
C MET A 1 -23.00 -9.86 5.70
N SER A 2 -22.05 -9.12 5.14
CA SER A 2 -21.33 -9.50 3.92
C SER A 2 -20.23 -10.50 4.26
N ASN A 3 -20.39 -11.76 3.84
CA ASN A 3 -19.35 -12.80 3.98
C ASN A 3 -18.36 -12.68 2.82
N LEU A 4 -17.41 -11.75 2.96
CA LEU A 4 -16.28 -11.58 2.05
C LEU A 4 -15.11 -12.44 2.54
N ARG A 5 -14.47 -13.18 1.63
CA ARG A 5 -13.33 -14.06 1.94
C ARG A 5 -12.14 -13.72 1.05
N TYR A 6 -10.95 -13.77 1.64
CA TYR A 6 -9.70 -13.46 0.96
C TYR A 6 -8.69 -14.60 1.10
N LEU A 7 -7.80 -14.74 0.12
CA LEU A 7 -6.62 -15.59 0.22
C LEU A 7 -5.44 -14.75 0.70
N GLY A 8 -4.79 -15.17 1.78
CA GLY A 8 -3.61 -14.50 2.33
C GLY A 8 -2.49 -15.47 2.64
N ILE A 9 -1.27 -14.96 2.64
CA ILE A 9 -0.06 -15.65 3.08
C ILE A 9 0.38 -14.93 4.34
N GLN A 10 0.54 -15.69 5.41
CA GLN A 10 0.85 -15.19 6.74
C GLN A 10 2.04 -15.95 7.32
N TYR A 11 2.92 -15.24 8.01
CA TYR A 11 3.95 -15.90 8.83
C TYR A 11 3.33 -16.26 10.19
N MET A 12 3.49 -17.52 10.60
CA MET A 12 2.88 -18.13 11.80
C MET A 12 2.80 -17.14 12.99
N ASN A 13 1.57 -16.72 13.33
CA ASN A 13 1.18 -15.81 14.43
C ASN A 13 1.48 -14.29 14.30
N TYR A 14 1.95 -13.78 13.16
CA TYR A 14 2.20 -12.34 12.94
C TYR A 14 1.51 -11.80 11.69
N SER A 15 1.42 -10.47 11.52
CA SER A 15 0.70 -9.74 10.45
C SER A 15 0.78 -10.42 9.08
N LEU A 16 -0.30 -10.36 8.28
CA LEU A 16 -0.33 -10.85 6.90
C LEU A 16 0.57 -9.98 5.99
N PRO A 17 1.77 -10.44 5.55
CA PRO A 17 2.57 -9.70 4.57
C PRO A 17 1.90 -9.63 3.19
N TRP A 18 0.89 -10.47 2.92
CA TRP A 18 0.23 -10.54 1.61
C TRP A 18 -1.21 -11.08 1.68
N PHE A 19 -2.14 -10.49 0.91
CA PHE A 19 -3.50 -11.00 0.70
C PHE A 19 -4.11 -10.51 -0.63
N ASN A 20 -5.10 -11.23 -1.16
CA ASN A 20 -5.90 -10.82 -2.32
C ASN A 20 -6.90 -9.75 -1.87
N SER A 21 -6.89 -8.54 -2.42
CA SER A 21 -7.73 -7.44 -1.89
C SER A 21 -8.85 -6.97 -2.82
N ARG A 22 -8.78 -7.28 -4.12
CA ARG A 22 -9.69 -6.68 -5.12
C ARG A 22 -11.00 -7.43 -5.37
N ASN A 23 -10.97 -8.75 -5.21
CA ASN A 23 -12.09 -9.63 -5.53
C ASN A 23 -12.26 -10.63 -4.38
N PRO A 24 -12.92 -10.23 -3.29
CA PRO A 24 -13.31 -11.17 -2.26
C PRO A 24 -14.19 -12.25 -2.86
N LEU A 25 -13.93 -13.50 -2.49
CA LEU A 25 -14.89 -14.56 -2.73
C LEU A 25 -16.14 -14.31 -1.90
N THR A 26 -17.29 -14.29 -2.57
CA THR A 26 -18.60 -14.22 -1.92
C THR A 26 -19.13 -15.63 -1.68
N GLY A 27 -19.66 -15.88 -0.49
CA GLY A 27 -20.27 -17.17 -0.13
C GLY A 27 -19.65 -17.85 1.10
N THR A 28 -19.99 -19.11 1.31
CA THR A 28 -19.55 -19.90 2.49
C THR A 28 -18.31 -20.75 2.23
N SER A 29 -17.88 -20.87 0.97
CA SER A 29 -16.76 -21.71 0.55
C SER A 29 -15.85 -20.98 -0.43
N GLY A 30 -14.57 -21.35 -0.40
CA GLY A 30 -13.54 -20.91 -1.33
C GLY A 30 -12.60 -22.05 -1.62
N ILE A 31 -12.39 -22.34 -2.90
CA ILE A 31 -11.52 -23.40 -3.39
C ILE A 31 -10.38 -22.72 -4.15
N LEU A 32 -9.15 -22.98 -3.75
CA LEU A 32 -7.95 -22.55 -4.47
C LEU A 32 -7.56 -23.65 -5.46
N ASN A 33 -7.48 -23.33 -6.75
CA ASN A 33 -7.14 -24.30 -7.79
C ASN A 33 -6.27 -23.68 -8.90
N ILE A 34 -5.61 -24.51 -9.70
CA ILE A 34 -4.90 -24.11 -10.92
C ILE A 34 -5.68 -24.64 -12.12
N THR A 35 -6.02 -23.77 -13.09
CA THR A 35 -6.72 -24.18 -14.31
C THR A 35 -5.80 -24.90 -15.28
N ILE A 36 -6.38 -25.55 -16.29
CA ILE A 36 -5.63 -26.22 -17.38
C ILE A 36 -4.73 -25.25 -18.16
N ASP A 37 -5.08 -23.96 -18.16
CA ASP A 37 -4.31 -22.86 -18.75
C ASP A 37 -3.29 -22.27 -17.74
N GLY A 38 -2.99 -23.03 -16.69
CA GLY A 38 -2.00 -22.74 -15.65
C GLY A 38 -2.27 -21.47 -14.83
N ASN A 39 -3.49 -20.96 -14.82
CA ASN A 39 -3.87 -19.80 -14.02
C ASN A 39 -4.28 -20.23 -12.61
N LEU A 40 -3.78 -19.53 -11.59
CA LEU A 40 -4.28 -19.69 -10.23
C LEU A 40 -5.64 -19.00 -10.08
N VAL A 41 -6.64 -19.76 -9.63
CA VAL A 41 -8.03 -19.32 -9.50
C VAL A 41 -8.59 -19.63 -8.13
N LEU A 42 -9.48 -18.75 -7.68
CA LEU A 42 -10.32 -18.94 -6.51
C LEU A 42 -11.76 -19.17 -6.97
N THR A 43 -12.38 -20.28 -6.56
CA THR A 43 -13.74 -20.65 -6.95
C THR A 43 -14.65 -20.78 -5.73
N ASN A 44 -15.89 -20.28 -5.78
CA ASN A 44 -16.88 -20.50 -4.72
C ASN A 44 -17.82 -21.68 -5.07
N SER A 45 -18.65 -22.11 -4.10
CA SER A 45 -19.67 -23.17 -4.30
C SER A 45 -20.71 -22.87 -5.37
N ASN A 46 -20.86 -21.60 -5.77
CA ASN A 46 -21.83 -21.17 -6.76
C ASN A 46 -21.24 -21.19 -8.19
N GLY A 47 -19.98 -21.65 -8.35
CA GLY A 47 -19.30 -21.72 -9.64
C GLY A 47 -18.70 -20.39 -10.12
N THR A 48 -18.77 -19.32 -9.32
CA THR A 48 -18.05 -18.08 -9.60
C THR A 48 -16.56 -18.32 -9.37
N PHE A 49 -15.73 -18.02 -10.37
CA PHE A 49 -14.28 -18.08 -10.24
C PHE A 49 -13.64 -16.72 -10.48
N ILE A 50 -12.56 -16.46 -9.76
CA ILE A 50 -11.74 -15.25 -9.84
C ILE A 50 -10.32 -15.69 -10.17
N ILE A 51 -9.77 -15.16 -11.26
CA ILE A 51 -8.36 -15.36 -11.59
C ILE A 51 -7.53 -14.49 -10.65
N ILE A 52 -6.62 -15.12 -9.91
CA ILE A 52 -5.71 -14.48 -8.96
C ILE A 52 -4.25 -14.62 -9.37
N SER A 53 -3.99 -14.84 -10.66
CA SER A 53 -2.64 -14.79 -11.25
C SER A 53 -2.53 -13.53 -12.11
N VAL A 54 -1.37 -12.86 -12.10
CA VAL A 54 -1.12 -11.60 -12.85
C VAL A 54 0.14 -11.76 -13.70
N GLY A 55 0.00 -11.64 -15.02
CA GLY A 55 1.09 -11.84 -15.99
C GLY A 55 0.61 -12.56 -17.23
N GLN A 56 1.52 -12.98 -18.11
CA GLN A 56 1.13 -13.80 -19.27
C GLN A 56 0.53 -15.14 -18.82
N PRO A 57 -0.48 -15.67 -19.52
CA PRO A 57 -1.05 -16.98 -19.21
C PRO A 57 0.04 -18.04 -19.22
N ALA A 58 0.01 -18.95 -18.25
CA ALA A 58 0.88 -20.11 -18.32
C ALA A 58 0.45 -20.98 -19.52
N ILE A 59 1.33 -21.12 -20.51
CA ILE A 59 1.04 -21.86 -21.76
C ILE A 59 1.04 -23.38 -21.53
N SER A 60 1.17 -23.85 -20.28
CA SER A 60 1.26 -25.29 -19.98
C SER A 60 0.31 -25.72 -18.85
N SER A 61 -0.27 -26.90 -19.07
CA SER A 61 -1.08 -27.64 -18.09
C SER A 61 -0.26 -28.22 -16.94
N ASN A 62 1.07 -28.10 -16.98
CA ASN A 62 1.98 -28.59 -15.95
C ASN A 62 2.51 -27.43 -15.08
N THR A 63 1.58 -26.59 -14.63
CA THR A 63 1.87 -25.45 -13.76
C THR A 63 1.72 -25.87 -12.31
N SER A 64 2.73 -25.57 -11.49
CA SER A 64 2.71 -25.82 -10.04
C SER A 64 2.84 -24.51 -9.28
N ALA A 65 2.15 -24.39 -8.16
CA ALA A 65 2.36 -23.29 -7.21
C ALA A 65 3.39 -23.73 -6.17
N ALA A 66 4.40 -22.91 -5.93
CA ALA A 66 5.38 -23.12 -4.87
C ALA A 66 5.44 -21.87 -3.99
N LEU A 67 5.34 -22.05 -2.68
CA LEU A 67 5.72 -21.02 -1.72
C LEU A 67 7.22 -21.18 -1.48
N LEU A 68 8.00 -20.17 -1.84
CA LEU A 68 9.44 -20.17 -1.59
C LEU A 68 9.73 -19.91 -0.12
N ASP A 69 10.90 -20.32 0.35
CA ASP A 69 11.38 -20.02 1.71
C ASP A 69 11.43 -18.51 1.99
N SER A 70 11.47 -17.68 0.94
CA SER A 70 11.37 -16.21 1.03
C SER A 70 9.96 -15.68 1.31
N GLY A 71 8.94 -16.53 1.37
CA GLY A 71 7.53 -16.14 1.54
C GLY A 71 6.82 -15.73 0.24
N ASN A 72 7.49 -15.83 -0.92
CA ASN A 72 6.89 -15.53 -2.21
C ASN A 72 6.13 -16.74 -2.77
N LEU A 73 4.84 -16.57 -3.08
CA LEU A 73 4.06 -17.55 -3.85
C LEU A 73 4.34 -17.35 -5.33
N VAL A 74 4.95 -18.35 -5.96
CA VAL A 74 5.29 -18.35 -7.38
C VAL A 74 4.54 -19.46 -8.11
N LEU A 75 4.02 -19.13 -9.29
CA LEU A 75 3.60 -20.15 -10.25
C LEU A 75 4.81 -20.50 -11.11
N ARG A 76 5.12 -21.80 -11.16
CA ARG A 76 6.17 -22.38 -11.98
C ARG A 76 5.53 -23.17 -13.11
N SER A 77 5.56 -22.59 -14.30
CA SER A 77 5.50 -23.34 -15.56
C SER A 77 6.93 -23.53 -16.04
N ARG A 78 7.22 -24.56 -16.85
CA ARG A 78 8.59 -24.88 -17.29
C ARG A 78 9.32 -23.74 -18.02
N GLU A 79 8.67 -22.60 -18.32
CA GLU A 79 9.29 -21.45 -18.99
C GLU A 79 8.97 -20.03 -18.45
N CYS A 80 8.24 -19.83 -17.33
CA CYS A 80 8.10 -18.46 -16.78
C CYS A 80 7.60 -18.42 -15.32
N ILE A 81 7.98 -17.37 -14.58
CA ILE A 81 7.50 -17.04 -13.23
C ILE A 81 6.44 -15.94 -13.33
N ILE A 82 5.24 -16.19 -12.82
CA ILE A 82 4.11 -15.24 -12.79
C ILE A 82 3.88 -14.83 -11.32
N GLN A 83 4.02 -13.53 -11.00
CA GLN A 83 3.93 -12.99 -9.63
C GLN A 83 2.62 -12.18 -9.43
N TYR A 84 1.94 -12.35 -8.28
CA TYR A 84 0.72 -11.61 -7.93
C TYR A 84 0.99 -10.31 -7.17
N VAL A 85 0.31 -9.23 -7.59
CA VAL A 85 0.33 -7.93 -6.90
C VAL A 85 -1.12 -7.57 -6.49
N PRO A 86 -1.37 -7.18 -5.22
CA PRO A 86 -2.69 -6.72 -4.76
C PRO A 86 -3.14 -5.44 -5.51
N THR A 87 -4.37 -4.99 -5.27
CA THR A 87 -4.86 -3.69 -5.80
C THR A 87 -3.87 -2.59 -5.47
N PRO A 88 -3.27 -1.92 -6.47
CA PRO A 88 -2.44 -0.76 -6.22
C PRO A 88 -3.28 0.26 -5.46
N GLY A 89 -2.83 0.61 -4.26
CA GLY A 89 -3.31 1.80 -3.60
C GLY A 89 -2.90 3.04 -4.41
N ALA A 90 -3.24 4.23 -3.89
CA ALA A 90 -2.82 5.47 -4.53
C ALA A 90 -1.29 5.59 -4.62
N PHE A 91 -0.55 4.95 -3.70
CA PHE A 91 0.90 5.02 -3.62
C PHE A 91 1.60 3.79 -4.20
N THR A 92 2.75 4.05 -4.83
CA THR A 92 3.71 3.06 -5.29
C THR A 92 5.09 3.43 -4.78
N PHE A 93 5.92 2.44 -4.47
CA PHE A 93 7.26 2.62 -3.90
C PHE A 93 8.25 1.79 -4.72
N GLY A 94 9.37 2.38 -5.09
CA GLY A 94 10.35 1.71 -5.94
C GLY A 94 11.64 2.50 -6.13
N VAL A 95 12.50 1.96 -6.99
CA VAL A 95 13.75 2.62 -7.40
C VAL A 95 13.46 3.60 -8.52
N ASP A 96 14.09 4.78 -8.48
CA ASP A 96 13.96 5.76 -9.56
C ASP A 96 14.45 5.16 -10.91
N PRO A 97 13.59 5.07 -11.93
CA PRO A 97 13.95 4.53 -13.24
C PRO A 97 15.01 5.37 -13.98
N ASN A 98 15.23 6.63 -13.59
CA ASN A 98 16.23 7.51 -14.20
C ASN A 98 17.68 7.23 -13.71
N ASN A 99 17.90 6.14 -12.98
CA ASN A 99 19.21 5.70 -12.49
C ASN A 99 19.91 6.70 -11.54
N THR A 100 19.13 7.51 -10.83
CA THR A 100 19.62 8.47 -9.82
C THR A 100 20.03 7.80 -8.51
N LYS A 101 19.85 6.48 -8.39
CA LYS A 101 20.09 5.67 -7.18
C LYS A 101 19.30 6.21 -5.97
N GLN A 102 18.00 6.41 -6.18
CA GLN A 102 17.07 6.89 -5.16
C GLN A 102 15.92 5.90 -5.00
N LEU A 103 15.36 5.87 -3.79
CA LEU A 103 14.05 5.28 -3.52
C LEU A 103 13.00 6.38 -3.58
N VAL A 104 11.90 6.10 -4.27
CA VAL A 104 10.88 7.09 -4.60
C VAL A 104 9.50 6.52 -4.30
N ILE A 105 8.64 7.37 -3.79
CA ILE A 105 7.20 7.13 -3.67
C ILE A 105 6.49 8.00 -4.68
N TRP A 106 5.58 7.39 -5.45
CA TRP A 106 4.66 8.09 -6.33
C TRP A 106 3.24 7.94 -5.86
N GLN A 107 2.47 9.03 -5.92
CA GLN A 107 1.01 9.02 -5.77
C GLN A 107 0.38 9.11 -7.15
N ARG A 108 -0.32 8.05 -7.59
CA ARG A 108 -0.96 7.98 -8.91
C ARG A 108 0.00 8.31 -10.07
N GLY A 109 1.28 7.91 -9.93
CA GLY A 109 2.35 8.17 -10.92
C GLY A 109 3.04 9.53 -10.81
N VAL A 110 2.56 10.42 -9.93
CA VAL A 110 3.19 11.72 -9.66
C VAL A 110 4.16 11.59 -8.48
N LEU A 111 5.33 12.21 -8.58
CA LEU A 111 6.33 12.21 -7.51
C LEU A 111 5.70 12.73 -6.20
N TYR A 112 5.77 11.93 -5.14
CA TYR A 112 5.25 12.27 -3.82
C TYR A 112 6.38 12.48 -2.82
N TRP A 113 7.36 11.58 -2.80
CA TRP A 113 8.51 11.67 -1.91
C TRP A 113 9.73 10.98 -2.52
N GLN A 114 10.92 11.44 -2.16
CA GLN A 114 12.21 10.85 -2.55
C GLN A 114 13.15 10.72 -1.34
N SER A 115 13.91 9.63 -1.30
CA SER A 115 14.89 9.36 -0.24
C SER A 115 16.12 10.27 -0.27
N GLY A 116 16.33 10.99 -1.38
CA GLY A 116 17.63 11.57 -1.74
C GLY A 116 18.58 10.52 -2.32
N THR A 117 19.65 10.99 -2.97
CA THR A 117 20.64 10.14 -3.66
C THR A 117 21.38 9.24 -2.68
N TRP A 118 21.46 7.95 -3.01
CA TRP A 118 22.27 6.99 -2.28
C TRP A 118 23.75 7.42 -2.24
N ASN A 119 24.30 7.62 -1.05
CA ASN A 119 25.67 8.09 -0.88
C ASN A 119 26.71 6.96 -0.68
N GLY A 120 26.30 5.70 -0.80
CA GLY A 120 27.14 4.52 -0.52
C GLY A 120 26.89 3.89 0.86
N TYR A 121 26.27 4.62 1.78
CA TYR A 121 26.03 4.17 3.17
C TYR A 121 24.56 4.32 3.61
N ASN A 122 23.93 5.45 3.28
CA ASN A 122 22.51 5.67 3.57
C ASN A 122 21.89 6.65 2.55
N PHE A 123 20.58 6.84 2.68
CA PHE A 123 19.83 7.91 2.03
C PHE A 123 19.67 9.10 2.98
N SER A 124 19.66 10.32 2.45
CA SER A 124 19.55 11.55 3.26
C SER A 124 18.23 11.68 4.01
N TYR A 125 17.13 11.18 3.42
CA TYR A 125 15.77 11.43 3.93
C TYR A 125 15.02 10.15 4.32
N PHE A 126 15.61 8.96 4.15
CA PHE A 126 14.94 7.72 4.50
C PHE A 126 14.72 7.66 6.03
N PRO A 127 13.51 7.35 6.52
CA PRO A 127 13.09 7.63 7.90
C PRO A 127 13.61 6.62 8.94
N TYR A 128 14.60 5.81 8.60
CA TYR A 128 15.08 4.72 9.45
C TYR A 128 16.55 4.37 9.18
N SER A 129 17.30 4.11 10.24
CA SER A 129 18.75 3.89 10.19
C SER A 129 19.20 2.49 10.60
N GLY A 130 18.29 1.58 10.97
CA GLY A 130 18.63 0.21 11.39
C GLY A 130 18.93 -0.76 10.24
N PHE A 131 18.77 -0.33 9.00
CA PHE A 131 19.06 -1.12 7.81
C PHE A 131 20.33 -0.65 7.11
N ASN A 132 21.17 -1.61 6.73
CA ASN A 132 22.23 -1.40 5.77
C ASN A 132 21.68 -1.69 4.37
N PHE A 133 21.61 -0.65 3.54
CA PHE A 133 21.22 -0.82 2.15
C PHE A 133 22.44 -1.09 1.27
N SER A 134 22.23 -1.88 0.23
CA SER A 134 23.19 -2.07 -0.86
C SER A 134 22.49 -1.90 -2.20
N TYR A 135 23.22 -1.43 -3.20
CA TYR A 135 22.67 -1.13 -4.52
C TYR A 135 23.30 -2.03 -5.57
N PHE A 136 22.46 -2.66 -6.38
CA PHE A 136 22.87 -3.43 -7.54
C PHE A 136 22.24 -2.81 -8.80
N SER A 137 23.04 -2.70 -9.86
CA SER A 137 22.59 -2.25 -11.18
C SER A 137 23.39 -2.97 -12.26
N ASN A 138 22.68 -3.44 -13.28
CA ASN A 138 23.25 -3.97 -14.51
C ASN A 138 22.44 -3.42 -15.72
N GLU A 139 22.70 -3.92 -16.93
CA GLU A 139 22.02 -3.48 -18.16
C GLU A 139 20.50 -3.76 -18.18
N SER A 140 20.03 -4.69 -17.35
CA SER A 140 18.64 -5.17 -17.37
C SER A 140 17.80 -4.64 -16.21
N HIS A 141 18.38 -4.52 -15.01
CA HIS A 141 17.65 -4.24 -13.79
C HIS A 141 18.53 -3.49 -12.79
N SER A 142 17.89 -2.67 -11.98
CA SER A 142 18.49 -2.05 -10.81
C SER A 142 17.59 -2.22 -9.60
N TYR A 143 18.17 -2.56 -8.46
CA TYR A 143 17.43 -2.74 -7.22
C TYR A 143 18.30 -2.41 -6.00
N PHE A 144 17.64 -2.03 -4.92
CA PHE A 144 18.24 -1.98 -3.60
C PHE A 144 17.93 -3.27 -2.84
N THR A 145 18.90 -3.74 -2.07
CA THR A 145 18.67 -4.72 -1.02
C THR A 145 18.93 -4.06 0.32
N TYR A 146 18.40 -4.64 1.39
CA TYR A 146 18.66 -4.17 2.75
C TYR A 146 18.88 -5.36 3.68
N THR A 147 19.70 -5.15 4.70
CA THR A 147 19.96 -6.13 5.76
C THR A 147 19.91 -5.46 7.12
N ARG A 148 19.40 -6.18 8.12
CA ARG A 148 19.36 -5.72 9.51
C ARG A 148 20.71 -5.96 10.18
N ASN A 149 21.16 -5.00 11.00
CA ASN A 149 22.51 -5.03 11.58
C ASN A 149 22.60 -5.78 12.91
N ASP A 150 21.50 -5.84 13.65
CA ASP A 150 21.44 -6.30 15.04
C ASP A 150 21.09 -7.79 15.17
N SER A 151 20.43 -8.40 14.18
CA SER A 151 20.10 -9.83 14.21
C SER A 151 19.73 -10.43 12.85
N ASN A 152 19.65 -11.76 12.81
CA ASN A 152 19.13 -12.52 11.66
C ASN A 152 17.60 -12.67 11.67
N LEU A 153 16.89 -11.94 12.52
CA LEU A 153 15.43 -12.00 12.59
C LEU A 153 14.78 -11.20 11.46
N SER A 154 13.61 -11.65 11.00
CA SER A 154 12.93 -11.04 9.87
C SER A 154 12.56 -9.57 10.13
N SER A 155 12.66 -8.77 9.09
CA SER A 155 12.17 -7.40 9.05
C SER A 155 11.61 -7.10 7.66
N TRP A 156 10.59 -6.26 7.58
CA TRP A 156 10.00 -5.85 6.31
C TRP A 156 9.57 -4.40 6.32
N ILE A 157 9.57 -3.82 5.13
CA ILE A 157 9.09 -2.47 4.86
C ILE A 157 7.71 -2.58 4.26
N GLU A 158 6.75 -1.85 4.81
CA GLU A 158 5.39 -1.74 4.33
C GLU A 158 5.07 -0.28 3.99
N MET A 159 4.41 -0.07 2.85
CA MET A 159 3.89 1.24 2.47
C MET A 159 2.45 1.37 2.96
N GLY A 160 2.20 2.38 3.79
CA GLY A 160 0.88 2.68 4.31
C GLY A 160 -0.04 3.35 3.28
N SER A 161 -1.34 3.29 3.52
CA SER A 161 -2.39 3.86 2.65
C SER A 161 -2.36 5.39 2.56
N PHE A 162 -1.63 6.07 3.46
CA PHE A 162 -1.38 7.52 3.46
C PHE A 162 0.01 7.90 2.95
N GLY A 163 0.77 6.96 2.39
CA GLY A 163 2.10 7.22 1.84
C GLY A 163 3.19 7.33 2.90
N ASN A 164 2.92 6.88 4.12
CA ASN A 164 3.93 6.70 5.16
C ASN A 164 4.65 5.36 4.98
N ILE A 165 5.91 5.28 5.40
CA ILE A 165 6.65 4.02 5.45
C ILE A 165 6.52 3.44 6.86
N ARG A 166 6.14 2.16 6.96
CA ARG A 166 6.14 1.38 8.19
C ARG A 166 7.22 0.33 8.11
N ILE A 167 7.97 0.16 9.18
CA ILE A 167 9.03 -0.84 9.27
C ILE A 167 8.66 -1.76 10.41
N PHE A 168 8.63 -3.05 10.10
CA PHE A 168 8.30 -4.09 11.05
C PHE A 168 9.53 -4.94 11.30
N GLU A 169 9.78 -5.22 12.58
CA GLU A 169 10.96 -5.95 13.03
C GLU A 169 10.54 -7.02 14.03
N ILE A 170 10.91 -8.27 13.74
CA ILE A 170 10.73 -9.36 14.70
C ILE A 170 11.88 -9.30 15.70
N THR A 171 11.55 -9.27 16.98
CA THR A 171 12.50 -9.38 18.09
C THR A 171 12.18 -10.61 18.93
N LEU A 172 13.12 -11.03 19.78
CA LEU A 172 12.87 -12.12 20.74
C LEU A 172 11.73 -11.79 21.72
N SER A 173 11.45 -10.49 21.92
CA SER A 173 10.36 -9.97 22.75
C SER A 173 9.04 -9.76 22.00
N GLY A 174 8.96 -10.00 20.68
CA GLY A 174 7.76 -9.82 19.87
C GLY A 174 7.96 -8.91 18.64
N LEU A 175 6.85 -8.45 18.04
CA LEU A 175 6.85 -7.60 16.86
C LEU A 175 6.95 -6.12 17.23
N LEU A 176 7.98 -5.43 16.73
CA LEU A 176 8.10 -3.98 16.79
C LEU A 176 7.65 -3.36 15.46
N SER A 177 7.00 -2.20 15.54
CA SER A 177 6.68 -1.39 14.37
C SER A 177 7.14 0.05 14.58
N SER A 178 7.93 0.57 13.64
CA SER A 178 8.23 2.00 13.53
C SER A 178 7.53 2.57 12.29
N HIS A 179 7.22 3.86 12.31
CA HIS A 179 6.63 4.56 11.17
C HIS A 179 7.33 5.90 10.94
N GLY A 180 7.47 6.27 9.68
CA GLY A 180 7.95 7.59 9.25
C GLY A 180 6.90 8.31 8.43
N ASP A 181 6.44 9.46 8.90
CA ASP A 181 5.54 10.34 8.15
C ASP A 181 6.37 11.22 7.20
N LEU A 182 6.37 10.84 5.93
CA LEU A 182 7.31 11.36 4.92
C LEU A 182 6.97 12.73 4.35
N CYS A 183 5.70 13.11 4.39
CA CYS A 183 5.18 14.36 3.79
C CYS A 183 4.16 15.01 4.74
N ALA A 184 4.47 15.02 6.04
CA ALA A 184 3.73 15.81 7.01
C ALA A 184 4.27 17.26 7.02
N ALA A 185 3.38 18.22 7.22
CA ALA A 185 3.77 19.58 7.54
C ALA A 185 4.00 19.69 9.06
N ASP A 186 5.05 20.40 9.46
CA ASP A 186 5.24 20.77 10.87
C ASP A 186 4.26 21.89 11.29
N GLU A 187 4.31 22.29 12.56
CA GLU A 187 3.45 23.36 13.11
C GLU A 187 3.65 24.73 12.41
N LEU A 188 4.77 24.90 11.70
CA LEU A 188 5.13 26.11 10.96
C LEU A 188 4.78 25.99 9.46
N GLY A 189 4.25 24.85 9.02
CA GLY A 189 3.86 24.59 7.63
C GLY A 189 5.00 24.14 6.73
N TYR A 190 6.19 23.86 7.26
CA TYR A 190 7.29 23.30 6.48
C TYR A 190 7.09 21.80 6.29
N MET A 191 7.23 21.34 5.05
CA MET A 191 7.15 19.91 4.73
C MET A 191 8.42 19.17 5.13
N SER A 192 8.24 17.91 5.55
CA SER A 192 9.33 16.95 5.73
C SER A 192 10.28 16.90 4.53
N ALA A 193 11.57 16.75 4.80
CA ALA A 193 12.59 16.66 3.79
C ALA A 193 12.36 15.47 2.83
N GLY A 194 12.66 15.69 1.54
CA GLY A 194 12.41 14.70 0.49
C GLY A 194 10.97 14.70 -0.04
N CYS A 195 10.04 15.45 0.55
CA CYS A 195 8.70 15.56 -0.01
C CYS A 195 8.69 16.38 -1.30
N ALA A 196 7.89 15.95 -2.27
CA ALA A 196 7.60 16.73 -3.46
C ALA A 196 6.69 17.91 -3.12
N VAL A 197 6.94 19.06 -3.74
CA VAL A 197 6.06 20.22 -3.61
C VAL A 197 4.71 19.86 -4.19
N SER A 198 3.70 19.70 -3.34
CA SER A 198 2.32 19.51 -3.77
C SER A 198 1.75 20.82 -4.32
N GLU A 199 0.89 20.74 -5.34
CA GLU A 199 0.17 21.94 -5.81
C GLU A 199 -0.63 22.58 -4.65
N PRO A 200 -0.47 23.88 -4.39
CA PRO A 200 -1.16 24.56 -3.31
C PRO A 200 -2.68 24.50 -3.54
N SER A 201 -3.45 24.22 -2.49
CA SER A 201 -4.91 24.33 -2.60
C SER A 201 -5.33 25.80 -2.68
N ASN A 202 -6.39 26.07 -3.44
CA ASN A 202 -6.97 27.42 -3.55
C ASN A 202 -7.79 27.82 -2.32
N CYS A 203 -7.77 27.03 -1.24
CA CYS A 203 -8.63 27.22 -0.08
C CYS A 203 -7.95 28.10 0.98
N LYS A 204 -8.74 28.99 1.61
CA LYS A 204 -8.25 29.92 2.67
C LYS A 204 -7.95 29.22 4.00
N SER A 205 -8.57 28.07 4.26
CA SER A 205 -8.35 27.22 5.43
C SER A 205 -7.59 25.96 5.02
N GLY A 206 -6.49 25.70 5.73
CA GLY A 206 -5.37 24.89 5.29
C GLY A 206 -5.61 23.43 4.92
N ASP A 207 -4.55 22.85 4.37
CA ASP A 207 -4.45 21.49 3.84
C ASP A 207 -4.26 20.41 4.93
N VAL A 208 -4.44 20.79 6.20
CA VAL A 208 -4.15 19.95 7.36
C VAL A 208 -5.44 19.30 7.86
N PHE A 209 -5.40 17.96 7.96
CA PHE A 209 -6.51 17.15 8.44
C PHE A 209 -6.08 16.37 9.68
N ASN A 210 -6.89 16.43 10.74
CA ASN A 210 -6.65 15.65 11.95
C ASN A 210 -7.49 14.37 11.94
N GLN A 211 -6.90 13.27 12.42
CA GLN A 211 -7.67 12.04 12.62
C GLN A 211 -8.68 12.24 13.76
N ALA A 212 -9.90 11.78 13.55
CA ALA A 212 -10.93 11.75 14.57
C ALA A 212 -11.76 10.45 14.44
N SER A 213 -12.46 10.09 15.51
CA SER A 213 -13.43 9.00 15.50
C SER A 213 -14.81 9.59 15.79
N GLY A 214 -15.83 9.19 15.04
CA GLY A 214 -17.18 9.73 15.19
C GLY A 214 -18.10 9.42 14.03
N ALA A 215 -19.33 9.93 14.10
CA ALA A 215 -20.33 9.81 13.05
C ALA A 215 -20.84 11.20 12.66
N MET A 216 -21.04 11.43 11.35
CA MET A 216 -21.66 12.63 10.81
C MET A 216 -23.11 12.36 10.45
N ASN A 217 -23.94 13.41 10.51
CA ASN A 217 -25.38 13.33 10.23
C ASN A 217 -25.70 13.13 8.74
N SER A 218 -24.81 13.62 7.86
CA SER A 218 -25.00 13.56 6.40
C SER A 218 -23.68 13.24 5.70
N TRP A 219 -23.76 12.36 4.69
CA TRP A 219 -22.63 11.89 3.89
C TRP A 219 -22.95 11.97 2.40
N ASN A 220 -22.03 12.55 1.64
CA ASN A 220 -21.99 12.46 0.19
C ASN A 220 -21.02 11.35 -0.21
N PHE A 221 -21.49 10.39 -1.01
CA PHE A 221 -20.69 9.26 -1.46
C PHE A 221 -20.24 9.48 -2.90
N LEU A 222 -18.98 9.15 -3.18
CA LEU A 222 -18.46 9.12 -4.53
C LEU A 222 -18.45 7.67 -5.03
N ASP A 223 -19.17 7.41 -6.12
CA ASP A 223 -19.33 6.06 -6.69
C ASP A 223 -18.10 5.65 -7.54
N ASN A 224 -16.96 5.51 -6.86
CA ASN A 224 -15.71 5.02 -7.44
C ASN A 224 -14.85 4.31 -6.37
N PHE A 225 -14.96 2.98 -6.32
CA PHE A 225 -14.24 2.14 -5.36
C PHE A 225 -12.79 1.85 -5.76
N SER A 226 -12.30 2.40 -6.88
CA SER A 226 -10.86 2.36 -7.19
C SER A 226 -10.04 3.39 -6.41
N LEU A 227 -10.71 4.27 -5.67
CA LEU A 227 -10.12 5.31 -4.83
C LEU A 227 -9.81 4.76 -3.44
N GLY A 228 -8.62 5.06 -2.95
CA GLY A 228 -8.22 4.83 -1.57
C GLY A 228 -8.34 6.09 -0.73
N ILE A 229 -8.12 5.95 0.58
CA ILE A 229 -8.29 7.04 1.54
C ILE A 229 -7.43 8.28 1.25
N ALA A 230 -6.23 8.10 0.68
CA ALA A 230 -5.37 9.20 0.27
C ALA A 230 -5.92 9.96 -0.95
N ASP A 231 -6.62 9.30 -1.87
CA ASP A 231 -7.32 9.99 -2.95
C ASP A 231 -8.47 10.82 -2.39
N CYS A 232 -9.20 10.29 -1.40
CA CYS A 232 -10.26 11.03 -0.71
C CYS A 232 -9.72 12.28 -0.01
N LYS A 233 -8.54 12.18 0.62
CA LYS A 233 -7.85 13.34 1.21
C LYS A 233 -7.60 14.41 0.15
N GLU A 234 -7.04 14.05 -1.00
CA GLU A 234 -6.73 15.01 -2.07
C GLU A 234 -7.99 15.64 -2.68
N ILE A 235 -9.05 14.86 -2.86
CA ILE A 235 -10.36 15.38 -3.32
C ILE A 235 -10.90 16.40 -2.31
N CYS A 236 -10.91 16.06 -1.02
CA CYS A 236 -11.39 16.95 0.04
C CYS A 236 -10.49 18.17 0.24
N ARG A 237 -9.19 18.05 -0.04
CA ARG A 237 -8.24 19.17 0.03
C ARG A 237 -8.55 20.22 -1.04
N ARG A 238 -8.92 19.79 -2.25
CA ARG A 238 -9.23 20.65 -3.40
C ARG A 238 -10.63 21.26 -3.34
N ASP A 239 -11.56 20.66 -2.60
CA ASP A 239 -12.90 21.18 -2.37
C ASP A 239 -12.95 22.01 -1.07
N CYS A 240 -13.06 23.34 -1.19
CA CYS A 240 -13.10 24.22 -0.03
C CYS A 240 -14.38 24.10 0.82
N SER A 241 -15.40 23.40 0.33
CA SER A 241 -16.58 23.06 1.12
C SER A 241 -16.41 21.77 1.95
N CYS A 242 -15.37 20.98 1.65
CA CYS A 242 -15.12 19.71 2.32
C CYS A 242 -14.37 19.91 3.64
N ASN A 243 -14.99 19.49 4.74
CA ASN A 243 -14.41 19.53 6.08
C ASN A 243 -14.12 18.14 6.65
N VAL A 244 -14.82 17.11 6.18
CA VAL A 244 -14.61 15.74 6.66
C VAL A 244 -14.60 14.76 5.49
N TYR A 245 -13.67 13.81 5.51
CA TYR A 245 -13.64 12.68 4.59
C TYR A 245 -13.40 11.35 5.32
N GLY A 246 -13.73 10.25 4.65
CA GLY A 246 -13.43 8.88 5.11
C GLY A 246 -13.61 7.86 3.99
N SER A 247 -13.28 6.60 4.29
CA SER A 247 -13.54 5.48 3.38
C SER A 247 -15.03 5.13 3.35
N ALA A 248 -15.54 4.87 2.14
CA ALA A 248 -16.93 4.44 1.94
C ALA A 248 -17.13 2.98 2.41
N SER A 249 -16.14 2.13 2.16
CA SER A 249 -16.15 0.70 2.48
C SER A 249 -15.21 0.35 3.63
N SER A 250 -15.47 -0.78 4.29
CA SER A 250 -14.66 -1.29 5.41
C SER A 250 -13.29 -1.81 4.99
N ASP A 251 -13.09 -2.11 3.71
CA ASP A 251 -11.80 -2.49 3.12
C ASP A 251 -10.91 -1.27 2.79
N GLY A 252 -11.37 -0.06 3.13
CA GLY A 252 -10.67 1.20 2.87
C GLY A 252 -10.94 1.80 1.49
N SER A 253 -11.75 1.15 0.66
CA SER A 253 -12.07 1.61 -0.70
C SER A 253 -13.24 2.60 -0.75
N GLY A 254 -13.22 3.46 -1.78
CA GLY A 254 -14.24 4.47 -2.03
C GLY A 254 -14.20 5.64 -1.06
N CYS A 255 -14.84 6.75 -1.44
CA CYS A 255 -14.81 7.99 -0.66
C CYS A 255 -16.20 8.40 -0.17
N LYS A 256 -16.26 8.88 1.06
CA LYS A 256 -17.41 9.61 1.62
C LYS A 256 -16.95 10.93 2.21
N PHE A 257 -17.76 11.97 2.02
CA PHE A 257 -17.45 13.35 2.39
C PHE A 257 -18.60 13.99 3.18
N SER A 258 -18.27 14.95 4.02
CA SER A 258 -19.24 15.78 4.73
C SER A 258 -18.76 17.23 4.83
N ASP A 259 -19.70 18.16 4.76
CA ASP A 259 -19.48 19.59 4.99
C ASP A 259 -19.25 19.91 6.48
N GLY A 260 -19.58 18.97 7.38
CA GLY A 260 -19.39 19.10 8.82
C GLY A 260 -20.31 20.13 9.48
N GLN A 261 -20.54 20.02 10.79
CA GLN A 261 -21.17 21.12 11.52
C GLN A 261 -20.14 22.22 11.76
N LYS A 262 -20.51 23.46 11.41
CA LYS A 262 -19.74 24.71 11.54
C LYS A 262 -19.15 25.01 12.93
N LEU A 263 -19.39 24.15 13.92
CA LEU A 263 -18.89 24.24 15.30
C LEU A 263 -17.45 23.72 15.44
N ASP A 264 -16.99 22.83 14.56
CA ASP A 264 -15.59 22.39 14.48
C ASP A 264 -14.93 23.03 13.26
N PHE A 265 -14.23 24.16 13.43
CA PHE A 265 -13.49 24.86 12.36
C PHE A 265 -12.26 24.08 11.82
N MET A 266 -12.12 22.80 12.17
CA MET A 266 -10.95 21.96 11.86
C MET A 266 -11.33 20.85 10.87
N LYS A 267 -10.57 20.70 9.78
CA LYS A 267 -10.75 19.59 8.84
C LYS A 267 -10.36 18.26 9.51
N LYS A 268 -11.15 17.21 9.30
CA LYS A 268 -10.98 15.90 9.96
C LYS A 268 -11.02 14.72 8.98
N HIS A 269 -10.29 13.67 9.32
CA HIS A 269 -10.39 12.34 8.70
C HIS A 269 -11.00 11.36 9.71
N LEU A 270 -12.08 10.67 9.34
CA LEU A 270 -12.72 9.70 10.24
C LEU A 270 -12.27 8.27 10.00
N THR A 271 -11.77 7.65 11.06
CA THR A 271 -11.62 6.18 11.17
C THR A 271 -12.80 5.59 11.92
N PHE A 272 -13.33 4.48 11.41
CA PHE A 272 -14.47 3.74 11.96
C PHE A 272 -14.01 2.39 12.51
#